data_AF-A0A7V6MNY7-F1
#
_entry.id   AF-A0A7V6MNY7-F1
#
_cell.length_a   1.000
_cell.length_b   1.000
_cell.length_c   1.000
_cell.angle_alpha   90.00
_cell.angle_beta   90.00
_cell.angle_gamma   90.00
#
_symmetry.space_group_name_H-M   'P 1'
#
loop_
_entity.id
_entity.type
_entity.pdbx_description
1 polymer ?
#
loop_
_entity_poly.entity_id
_entity_poly.type
_entity_poly.pdbx_seq_one_letter_code
_entity_poly.pdbx_strand_id
1 'polypeptide(L)'
;GARDFLVAFNINLNTTSVRRANAIAFDVRERGREKRTGNPVTGKVERDADGRPIMIPGTLKAVKAIGWYIPEYGFAQISMNLTNIGITPVHVAFDEVCNKADARGVRVTGSELVGLIPLKAMLDAGRYFLHRQQRSAGVSDEELIRTAVRSMGLSELKPFRPEEKIIEYILRDRSRKKLVDLSLSAFTWETSSESPAPGGGSVSAAMGALGAALGTMVANLSSHKRGWDDRWNEFASWAEKGVEMQKRLLALVDEDTEAYNGIVKAFGMPKKSEEEKAARDAAVEAATLHASVVPLTVMKEAFKVFELLREMIANGNPNSVTDGAVGVLAVRACIRGAFLNVRINVKELKDRAKAAELVSEASEIDRAAASMEEEVIPRVIKELAIEGEILE
;
A
#
# COMPACT_ATOMS: atom_id res chain seq x y z
N GLY A 1 -7.73 8.26 -29.29
CA GLY A 1 -7.54 9.29 -28.25
C GLY A 1 -7.35 8.60 -26.91
N ALA A 2 -6.44 9.10 -26.08
CA ALA A 2 -6.28 8.64 -24.69
C ALA A 2 -7.29 9.37 -23.80
N ARG A 3 -7.83 8.68 -22.79
CA ARG A 3 -8.72 9.23 -21.78
C ARG A 3 -8.38 8.63 -20.42
N ASP A 4 -8.73 9.34 -19.36
CA ASP A 4 -8.61 8.81 -18.00
C ASP A 4 -9.45 7.55 -17.79
N PHE A 5 -9.05 6.76 -16.79
CA PHE A 5 -9.73 5.51 -16.46
C PHE A 5 -11.15 5.79 -15.97
N LEU A 6 -12.13 5.17 -16.62
CA LEU A 6 -13.53 5.28 -16.27
C LEU A 6 -13.94 4.11 -15.37
N VAL A 7 -14.59 4.41 -14.25
CA VAL A 7 -15.20 3.40 -13.37
C VAL A 7 -16.72 3.53 -13.45
N ALA A 8 -17.38 2.42 -13.82
CA ALA A 8 -18.83 2.30 -13.75
C ALA A 8 -19.23 1.78 -12.37
N PHE A 9 -20.03 2.57 -11.65
CA PHE A 9 -20.32 2.37 -10.24
C PHE A 9 -21.80 2.62 -9.98
N ASN A 10 -22.48 1.61 -9.47
CA ASN A 10 -23.90 1.65 -9.18
C ASN A 10 -24.13 1.66 -7.67
N ILE A 11 -25.03 2.51 -7.18
CA ILE A 11 -25.34 2.61 -5.74
C ILE A 11 -26.81 2.27 -5.51
N ASN A 12 -27.04 1.27 -4.65
CA ASN A 12 -28.35 0.69 -4.36
C ASN A 12 -29.15 1.58 -3.42
N LEU A 13 -30.44 1.77 -3.69
CA LEU A 13 -31.35 2.52 -2.84
C LEU A 13 -32.49 1.64 -2.34
N ASN A 14 -32.97 1.89 -1.13
CA ASN A 14 -34.13 1.21 -0.55
C ASN A 14 -35.50 1.67 -1.13
N THR A 15 -35.53 2.13 -2.38
CA THR A 15 -36.74 2.67 -3.02
C THR A 15 -36.92 2.14 -4.43
N THR A 16 -38.15 1.98 -4.88
CA THR A 16 -38.49 1.69 -6.29
C THR A 16 -38.65 2.96 -7.13
N SER A 17 -38.61 4.14 -6.50
CA SER A 17 -38.92 5.40 -7.16
C SER A 17 -37.75 5.91 -7.99
N VAL A 18 -37.82 5.69 -9.31
CA VAL A 18 -36.90 6.28 -10.31
C VAL A 18 -36.84 7.80 -10.21
N ARG A 19 -37.97 8.45 -9.85
CA ARG A 19 -38.01 9.90 -9.64
C ARG A 19 -37.12 10.34 -8.47
N ARG A 20 -37.13 9.61 -7.36
CA ARG A 20 -36.25 9.91 -6.20
C ARG A 20 -34.79 9.61 -6.53
N ALA A 21 -34.53 8.49 -7.21
CA ALA A 21 -33.19 8.15 -7.68
C ALA A 21 -32.63 9.24 -8.61
N ASN A 22 -33.40 9.71 -9.60
CA ASN A 22 -32.96 10.80 -10.48
C ASN A 22 -32.72 12.11 -9.73
N ALA A 23 -33.55 12.44 -8.73
CA ALA A 23 -33.33 13.63 -7.92
C ALA A 23 -31.98 13.58 -7.17
N ILE A 24 -31.60 12.42 -6.63
CA ILE A 24 -30.28 12.21 -6.01
C ILE A 24 -29.17 12.26 -7.07
N ALA A 25 -29.34 11.58 -8.20
CA ALA A 25 -28.37 11.58 -9.30
C ALA A 25 -28.07 13.01 -9.81
N PHE A 26 -29.09 13.87 -9.86
CA PHE A 26 -28.94 15.27 -10.26
C PHE A 26 -28.28 16.13 -9.20
N ASP A 27 -28.34 15.77 -7.93
CA ASP A 27 -27.61 16.48 -6.87
C ASP A 27 -26.11 16.19 -6.92
N VAL A 28 -25.72 15.00 -7.38
CA VAL A 28 -24.31 14.57 -7.37
C VAL A 28 -23.60 14.71 -8.71
N ARG A 29 -24.28 14.50 -9.85
CA ARG A 29 -23.60 14.53 -11.17
C ARG A 29 -23.15 15.93 -11.53
N GLU A 30 -22.03 16.05 -12.23
CA GLU A 30 -21.40 17.34 -12.55
C GLU A 30 -22.33 18.29 -13.31
N ARG A 31 -23.04 17.78 -14.33
CA ARG A 31 -24.01 18.55 -15.10
C ARG A 31 -25.18 19.07 -14.24
N GLY A 32 -25.47 18.40 -13.13
CA GLY A 32 -26.54 18.74 -12.21
C GLY A 32 -27.94 18.72 -12.81
N ARG A 33 -28.75 19.73 -12.47
CA ARG A 33 -30.16 19.89 -12.87
C ARG A 33 -30.40 21.20 -13.61
N GLU A 34 -31.43 21.22 -14.44
CA GLU A 34 -31.91 22.46 -15.05
C GLU A 34 -32.49 23.39 -13.99
N LYS A 35 -32.13 24.67 -14.04
CA LYS A 35 -32.74 25.72 -13.23
C LYS A 35 -34.16 25.98 -13.71
N ARG A 36 -35.11 26.04 -12.79
CA ARG A 36 -36.53 26.23 -13.06
C ARG A 36 -37.11 27.35 -12.21
N THR A 37 -37.97 28.17 -12.80
CA THR A 37 -38.68 29.23 -12.08
C THR A 37 -39.95 28.68 -11.43
N GLY A 38 -40.19 29.06 -10.18
CA GLY A 38 -41.33 28.58 -9.39
C GLY A 38 -41.07 27.20 -8.82
N ASN A 39 -41.79 26.18 -9.28
CA ASN A 39 -41.60 24.82 -8.79
C ASN A 39 -40.25 24.23 -9.27
N PRO A 40 -39.37 23.75 -8.37
CA PRO A 40 -38.04 23.23 -8.75
C PRO A 40 -38.05 21.99 -9.65
N VAL A 41 -39.19 21.31 -9.79
CA VAL A 41 -39.35 20.08 -10.58
C VAL A 41 -40.18 20.32 -11.84
N THR A 42 -41.32 21.00 -11.72
CA THR A 42 -42.28 21.19 -12.83
C THR A 42 -42.27 22.59 -13.42
N GLY A 43 -41.55 23.53 -12.82
CA GLY A 43 -41.47 24.92 -13.26
C GLY A 43 -40.84 25.08 -14.64
N LYS A 44 -41.02 26.25 -15.24
CA LYS A 44 -40.46 26.58 -16.56
C LYS A 44 -38.93 26.61 -16.47
N VAL A 45 -38.26 25.94 -17.42
CA VAL A 45 -36.79 25.92 -17.51
C VAL A 45 -36.28 27.32 -17.84
N GLU A 46 -35.36 27.83 -17.02
CA GLU A 46 -34.65 29.07 -17.28
C GLU A 46 -33.59 28.84 -18.37
N ARG A 47 -33.49 29.78 -19.30
CA ARG A 47 -32.56 29.72 -20.43
C ARG A 47 -31.67 30.95 -20.41
N ASP A 48 -30.42 30.77 -20.83
CA ASP A 48 -29.45 31.85 -21.00
C ASP A 48 -29.73 32.68 -22.27
N ALA A 49 -28.87 33.67 -22.55
CA ALA A 49 -28.99 34.55 -23.71
C ALA A 49 -28.93 33.80 -25.05
N ASP A 50 -28.29 32.61 -25.09
CA ASP A 50 -28.17 31.76 -26.27
C ASP A 50 -29.32 30.72 -26.36
N GLY A 51 -30.30 30.79 -25.46
CA GLY A 51 -31.44 29.88 -25.39
C GLY A 51 -31.11 28.51 -24.81
N ARG A 52 -29.93 28.29 -24.23
CA ARG A 52 -29.53 27.02 -23.61
C ARG A 52 -30.07 26.95 -22.16
N PRO A 53 -30.46 25.76 -21.66
CA PRO A 53 -30.89 25.62 -20.28
C PRO A 53 -29.79 26.04 -19.29
N ILE A 54 -30.14 26.92 -18.36
CA ILE A 54 -29.24 27.26 -17.25
C ILE A 54 -29.17 26.05 -16.32
N MET A 55 -27.96 25.58 -16.03
CA MET A 55 -27.73 24.41 -15.19
C MET A 55 -27.31 24.82 -13.78
N ILE A 56 -27.89 24.17 -12.78
CA ILE A 56 -27.38 24.15 -11.40
C ILE A 56 -26.50 22.91 -11.28
N PRO A 57 -25.17 23.04 -11.20
CA PRO A 57 -24.27 21.89 -11.15
C PRO A 57 -24.49 21.05 -9.90
N GLY A 58 -24.21 19.74 -10.01
CA GLY A 58 -24.15 18.87 -8.85
C GLY A 58 -22.85 19.02 -8.09
N THR A 59 -22.73 18.28 -6.99
CA THR A 59 -21.61 18.42 -6.04
C THR A 59 -20.32 17.74 -6.51
N LEU A 60 -20.39 16.68 -7.34
CA LEU A 60 -19.21 15.95 -7.80
C LEU A 60 -18.78 16.39 -9.20
N LYS A 61 -17.46 16.44 -9.42
CA LYS A 61 -16.82 16.76 -10.71
C LYS A 61 -16.45 15.49 -11.47
N ALA A 62 -16.39 15.54 -12.80
CA ALA A 62 -16.09 14.37 -13.62
C ALA A 62 -16.99 13.14 -13.32
N VAL A 63 -18.26 13.40 -13.00
CA VAL A 63 -19.27 12.38 -12.70
C VAL A 63 -20.49 12.55 -13.59
N LYS A 64 -20.89 11.45 -14.24
CA LYS A 64 -22.20 11.33 -14.88
C LYS A 64 -23.04 10.35 -14.07
N ALA A 65 -24.28 10.70 -13.76
CA ALA A 65 -25.18 9.81 -13.04
C ALA A 65 -26.62 9.92 -13.52
N ILE A 66 -27.35 8.82 -13.36
CA ILE A 66 -28.79 8.71 -13.63
C ILE A 66 -29.45 7.77 -12.60
N GLY A 67 -30.71 8.04 -12.27
CA GLY A 67 -31.52 7.10 -11.50
C GLY A 67 -32.13 6.03 -12.40
N TRP A 68 -31.96 4.76 -12.06
CA TRP A 68 -32.42 3.62 -12.86
C TRP A 68 -33.11 2.59 -11.98
N TYR A 69 -34.20 1.96 -12.43
CA TYR A 69 -34.84 0.86 -11.73
C TYR A 69 -34.34 -0.46 -12.28
N ILE A 70 -33.95 -1.40 -11.42
CA ILE A 70 -33.52 -2.74 -11.82
C ILE A 70 -34.64 -3.74 -11.52
N PRO A 71 -35.39 -4.19 -12.55
CA PRO A 71 -36.46 -5.17 -12.37
C PRO A 71 -36.01 -6.45 -11.66
N GLU A 72 -34.80 -6.91 -11.96
CA GLU A 72 -34.23 -8.16 -11.43
C GLU A 72 -34.03 -8.12 -9.91
N TYR A 73 -33.78 -6.94 -9.34
CA TYR A 73 -33.54 -6.75 -7.90
C TYR A 73 -34.69 -6.04 -7.19
N GLY A 74 -35.68 -5.50 -7.92
CA GLY A 74 -36.88 -4.89 -7.36
C GLY A 74 -36.65 -3.52 -6.70
N PHE A 75 -35.55 -2.84 -6.99
CA PHE A 75 -35.23 -1.52 -6.44
C PHE A 75 -34.52 -0.60 -7.44
N ALA A 76 -34.44 0.69 -7.09
CA ALA A 76 -33.74 1.70 -7.88
C ALA A 76 -32.29 1.89 -7.43
N GLN A 77 -31.44 2.25 -8.38
CA GLN A 77 -30.04 2.58 -8.20
C GLN A 77 -29.72 3.98 -8.72
N ILE A 78 -28.62 4.54 -8.23
CA ILE A 78 -27.89 5.59 -8.92
C ILE A 78 -26.82 4.90 -9.78
N SER A 79 -26.99 4.88 -11.10
CA SER A 79 -25.96 4.41 -12.01
C SER A 79 -25.01 5.54 -12.37
N MET A 80 -23.72 5.36 -12.08
CA MET A 80 -22.70 6.40 -12.21
C MET A 80 -21.56 5.96 -13.11
N ASN A 81 -21.05 6.90 -13.90
CA ASN A 81 -19.75 6.83 -14.55
C ASN A 81 -18.85 7.90 -13.93
N LEU A 82 -17.82 7.44 -13.21
CA LEU A 82 -16.72 8.28 -12.74
C LEU A 82 -15.72 8.39 -13.87
N THR A 83 -15.72 9.52 -14.60
CA THR A 83 -14.92 9.66 -15.82
C THR A 83 -13.46 10.02 -15.53
N ASN A 84 -13.16 10.49 -14.32
CA ASN A 84 -11.81 10.65 -13.81
C ASN A 84 -11.82 10.43 -12.29
N ILE A 85 -11.31 9.28 -11.87
CA ILE A 85 -11.24 8.86 -10.46
C ILE A 85 -10.15 9.57 -9.64
N GLY A 86 -9.24 10.31 -10.29
CA GLY A 86 -8.30 11.21 -9.61
C GLY A 86 -8.97 12.53 -9.19
N ILE A 87 -10.05 12.94 -9.88
CA ILE A 87 -10.86 14.10 -9.51
C ILE A 87 -11.94 13.71 -8.51
N THR A 88 -12.73 12.67 -8.82
CA THR A 88 -13.75 12.14 -7.89
C THR A 88 -13.48 10.65 -7.63
N PRO A 89 -12.86 10.31 -6.49
CA PRO A 89 -12.66 8.93 -6.07
C PRO A 89 -13.97 8.19 -5.79
N VAL A 90 -13.94 6.86 -5.92
CA VAL A 90 -15.12 5.98 -5.71
C VAL A 90 -15.76 6.15 -4.32
N HIS A 91 -14.94 6.26 -3.27
CA HIS A 91 -15.41 6.40 -1.89
C HIS A 91 -16.06 7.77 -1.64
N VAL A 92 -15.54 8.83 -2.26
CA VAL A 92 -16.15 10.17 -2.21
C VAL A 92 -17.50 10.18 -2.93
N ALA A 93 -17.58 9.55 -4.10
CA ALA A 93 -18.84 9.41 -4.82
C ALA A 93 -19.89 8.62 -4.02
N PHE A 94 -19.47 7.53 -3.36
CA PHE A 94 -20.33 6.71 -2.51
C PHE A 94 -20.91 7.53 -1.35
N ASP A 95 -20.06 8.15 -0.54
CA ASP A 95 -20.50 8.93 0.63
C ASP A 95 -21.36 10.12 0.25
N GLU A 96 -21.07 10.79 -0.86
CA GLU A 96 -21.88 11.91 -1.29
C GLU A 96 -23.28 11.46 -1.72
N VAL A 97 -23.41 10.29 -2.36
CA VAL A 97 -24.71 9.71 -2.65
C VAL A 97 -25.44 9.31 -1.37
N CYS A 98 -24.75 8.73 -0.38
CA CYS A 98 -25.33 8.47 0.95
C CYS A 98 -25.88 9.76 1.57
N ASN A 99 -25.08 10.84 1.61
CA ASN A 99 -25.49 12.14 2.16
C ASN A 99 -26.74 12.71 1.46
N LYS A 100 -26.78 12.68 0.12
CA LYS A 100 -27.94 13.19 -0.65
C LYS A 100 -29.16 12.29 -0.57
N ALA A 101 -28.98 10.98 -0.44
CA ALA A 101 -30.06 10.04 -0.23
C ALA A 101 -30.70 10.25 1.15
N ASP A 102 -29.89 10.35 2.20
CA ASP A 102 -30.35 10.54 3.59
C ASP A 102 -31.09 11.87 3.74
N ALA A 103 -30.60 12.96 3.13
CA ALA A 103 -31.28 14.25 3.08
C ALA A 103 -32.69 14.19 2.43
N ARG A 104 -33.00 13.10 1.73
CA ARG A 104 -34.28 12.85 1.05
C ARG A 104 -35.10 11.71 1.68
N GLY A 105 -34.64 11.17 2.82
CA GLY A 105 -35.25 10.04 3.51
C GLY A 105 -35.12 8.71 2.77
N VAL A 106 -34.15 8.59 1.85
CA VAL A 106 -33.83 7.36 1.12
C VAL A 106 -32.54 6.80 1.71
N ARG A 107 -32.46 5.48 1.92
CA ARG A 107 -31.23 4.84 2.39
C ARG A 107 -30.48 4.20 1.25
N VAL A 108 -29.17 4.36 1.24
CA VAL A 108 -28.26 3.54 0.45
C VAL A 108 -28.13 2.17 1.13
N THR A 109 -28.27 1.09 0.37
CA THR A 109 -28.19 -0.29 0.90
C THR A 109 -26.93 -1.03 0.49
N GLY A 110 -26.14 -0.48 -0.43
CA GLY A 110 -24.90 -1.07 -0.92
C GLY A 110 -24.53 -0.49 -2.27
N SER A 111 -23.57 -1.11 -2.94
CA SER A 111 -23.16 -0.69 -4.27
C SER A 111 -22.61 -1.85 -5.09
N GLU A 112 -22.35 -1.59 -6.36
CA GLU A 112 -21.77 -2.56 -7.28
C GLU A 112 -20.79 -1.86 -8.23
N LEU A 113 -19.61 -2.45 -8.38
CA LEU A 113 -18.67 -2.09 -9.43
C LEU A 113 -18.93 -2.92 -10.69
N VAL A 114 -19.24 -2.22 -11.78
CA VAL A 114 -19.44 -2.81 -13.09
C VAL A 114 -18.12 -2.75 -13.86
N GLY A 115 -17.56 -3.93 -14.17
CA GLY A 115 -16.26 -4.05 -14.81
C GLY A 115 -15.11 -4.11 -13.80
N LEU A 116 -13.99 -3.48 -14.16
CA LEU A 116 -12.72 -3.52 -13.44
C LEU A 116 -12.40 -2.18 -12.77
N ILE A 117 -11.60 -2.23 -11.70
CA ILE A 117 -11.15 -1.06 -10.95
C ILE A 117 -9.63 -1.11 -10.72
N PRO A 118 -8.91 0.03 -10.76
CA PRO A 118 -7.50 0.06 -10.37
C PRO A 118 -7.32 -0.21 -8.87
N LEU A 119 -6.27 -0.94 -8.50
CA LEU A 119 -5.91 -1.28 -7.13
C LEU A 119 -5.81 -0.03 -6.26
N LYS A 120 -5.14 1.01 -6.78
CA LYS A 120 -4.97 2.29 -6.06
C LYS A 120 -6.31 2.86 -5.58
N ALA A 121 -7.37 2.80 -6.40
CA ALA A 121 -8.68 3.34 -6.03
C ALA A 121 -9.31 2.57 -4.84
N MET A 122 -9.09 1.26 -4.77
CA MET A 122 -9.53 0.42 -3.66
C MET A 122 -8.69 0.65 -2.40
N LEU A 123 -7.37 0.78 -2.54
CA LEU A 123 -6.49 1.07 -1.41
C LEU A 123 -6.81 2.45 -0.82
N ASP A 124 -6.97 3.48 -1.66
CA ASP A 124 -7.33 4.83 -1.22
C ASP A 124 -8.70 4.84 -0.51
N ALA A 125 -9.68 4.09 -1.02
CA ALA A 125 -10.97 3.93 -0.35
C ALA A 125 -10.82 3.25 1.03
N GLY A 126 -9.97 2.23 1.14
CA GLY A 126 -9.69 1.56 2.41
C GLY A 126 -9.11 2.53 3.45
N ARG A 127 -8.09 3.29 3.06
CA ARG A 127 -7.46 4.32 3.93
C ARG A 127 -8.50 5.35 4.38
N TYR A 128 -9.26 5.88 3.44
CA TYR A 128 -10.31 6.86 3.71
C TYR A 128 -11.30 6.38 4.76
N PHE A 129 -11.84 5.16 4.63
CA PHE A 129 -12.81 4.64 5.59
C PHE A 129 -12.20 4.25 6.94
N LEU A 130 -10.94 3.82 7.01
CA LEU A 130 -10.24 3.62 8.27
C LEU A 130 -10.02 4.94 9.01
N HIS A 131 -9.57 5.99 8.33
CA HIS A 131 -9.38 7.31 8.92
C HIS A 131 -10.68 7.92 9.42
N ARG A 132 -11.80 7.72 8.71
CA ARG A 132 -13.13 8.12 9.20
C ARG A 132 -13.54 7.42 10.50
N GLN A 133 -13.01 6.23 10.74
CA GLN A 133 -13.20 5.48 11.99
C GLN A 133 -12.15 5.82 13.05
N GLN A 134 -11.27 6.81 12.80
CA GLN A 134 -10.10 7.11 13.64
C GLN A 134 -9.20 5.88 13.83
N ARG A 135 -8.99 5.13 12.74
CA ARG A 135 -8.13 3.96 12.70
C ARG A 135 -6.96 4.16 11.75
N SER A 136 -5.83 3.59 12.14
CA SER A 136 -4.62 3.55 11.32
C SER A 136 -4.86 2.81 10.01
N ALA A 137 -4.32 3.35 8.91
CA ALA A 137 -4.28 2.66 7.64
C ALA A 137 -2.93 1.94 7.38
N GLY A 138 -2.07 1.85 8.40
CA GLY A 138 -0.84 1.05 8.43
C GLY A 138 -1.10 -0.45 8.54
N VAL A 139 -1.91 -0.98 7.62
CA VAL A 139 -2.37 -2.38 7.55
C VAL A 139 -2.09 -2.95 6.16
N SER A 140 -2.31 -4.26 5.99
CA SER A 140 -2.11 -4.91 4.69
C SER A 140 -3.05 -4.37 3.61
N ASP A 141 -2.62 -4.47 2.35
CA ASP A 141 -3.46 -4.11 1.20
C ASP A 141 -4.77 -4.92 1.18
N GLU A 142 -4.74 -6.19 1.63
CA GLU A 142 -5.93 -7.01 1.80
C GLU A 142 -6.91 -6.41 2.81
N GLU A 143 -6.43 -5.88 3.93
CA GLU A 143 -7.31 -5.22 4.92
C GLU A 143 -7.86 -3.89 4.40
N LEU A 144 -7.06 -3.12 3.66
CA LEU A 144 -7.55 -1.89 3.02
C LEU A 144 -8.67 -2.21 2.01
N ILE A 145 -8.47 -3.22 1.15
CA ILE A 145 -9.48 -3.67 0.18
C ILE A 145 -10.72 -4.19 0.91
N ARG A 146 -10.54 -5.02 1.94
CA ARG A 146 -11.65 -5.57 2.74
C ARG A 146 -12.47 -4.45 3.38
N THR A 147 -11.80 -3.43 3.92
CA THR A 147 -12.47 -2.26 4.49
C THR A 147 -13.24 -1.49 3.42
N ALA A 148 -12.62 -1.19 2.28
CA ALA A 148 -13.28 -0.52 1.16
C ALA A 148 -14.54 -1.27 0.68
N VAL A 149 -14.44 -2.60 0.51
CA VAL A 149 -15.55 -3.48 0.10
C VAL A 149 -16.69 -3.44 1.10
N ARG A 150 -16.39 -3.54 2.39
CA ARG A 150 -17.41 -3.51 3.45
C ARG A 150 -18.06 -2.14 3.57
N SER A 151 -17.27 -1.06 3.61
CA SER A 151 -17.77 0.30 3.82
C SER A 151 -18.63 0.82 2.67
N MET A 152 -18.34 0.42 1.42
CA MET A 152 -19.17 0.78 0.27
C MET A 152 -20.27 -0.26 -0.03
N GLY A 153 -20.31 -1.38 0.67
CA GLY A 153 -21.27 -2.46 0.41
C GLY A 153 -21.13 -3.06 -1.00
N LEU A 154 -19.89 -3.22 -1.50
CA LEU A 154 -19.62 -3.71 -2.86
C LEU A 154 -20.07 -5.16 -3.12
N SER A 155 -20.33 -5.90 -2.04
CA SER A 155 -20.74 -7.31 -2.10
C SER A 155 -22.25 -7.52 -1.97
N GLU A 156 -23.05 -6.44 -1.95
CA GLU A 156 -24.49 -6.51 -1.64
C GLU A 156 -25.28 -7.32 -2.67
N LEU A 157 -24.98 -7.12 -3.97
CA LEU A 157 -25.68 -7.85 -5.04
C LEU A 157 -25.03 -9.20 -5.35
N LYS A 158 -23.70 -9.24 -5.35
CA LYS A 158 -22.87 -10.41 -5.65
C LYS A 158 -21.56 -10.30 -4.89
N PRO A 159 -20.90 -11.41 -4.51
CA PRO A 159 -19.59 -11.35 -3.85
C PRO A 159 -18.57 -10.53 -4.66
N PHE A 160 -17.94 -9.55 -4.02
CA PHE A 160 -16.80 -8.86 -4.60
C PHE A 160 -15.55 -9.74 -4.48
N ARG A 161 -15.01 -10.18 -5.61
CA ARG A 161 -13.77 -10.97 -5.69
C ARG A 161 -12.64 -10.09 -6.20
N PRO A 162 -11.69 -9.65 -5.34
CA PRO A 162 -10.60 -8.74 -5.74
C PRO A 162 -9.81 -9.24 -6.95
N GLU A 163 -9.51 -10.53 -6.99
CA GLU A 163 -8.82 -11.25 -8.07
C GLU A 163 -9.54 -11.25 -9.43
N GLU A 164 -10.83 -10.94 -9.46
CA GLU A 164 -11.64 -10.83 -10.69
C GLU A 164 -12.02 -9.38 -11.03
N LYS A 165 -11.77 -8.43 -10.11
CA LYS A 165 -12.25 -7.04 -10.21
C LYS A 165 -11.12 -6.02 -10.24
N ILE A 166 -9.98 -6.32 -9.62
CA ILE A 166 -8.83 -5.42 -9.54
C ILE A 166 -7.88 -5.70 -10.70
N ILE A 167 -7.60 -4.68 -11.50
CA ILE A 167 -6.82 -4.80 -12.76
C ILE A 167 -5.44 -5.39 -12.49
N GLU A 168 -4.72 -4.84 -11.52
CA GLU A 168 -3.36 -5.23 -11.17
C GLU A 168 -3.31 -6.68 -10.64
N TYR A 169 -4.37 -7.17 -10.02
CA TYR A 169 -4.46 -8.56 -9.56
C TYR A 169 -4.74 -9.53 -10.70
N ILE A 170 -5.54 -9.11 -11.68
CA ILE A 170 -5.81 -9.90 -12.90
C ILE A 170 -4.56 -9.99 -13.78
N LEU A 171 -3.81 -8.89 -13.90
CA LEU A 171 -2.60 -8.82 -14.72
C LEU A 171 -1.37 -9.45 -14.05
N ARG A 172 -1.45 -9.79 -12.76
CA ARG A 172 -0.33 -10.41 -12.03
C ARG A 172 0.02 -11.74 -12.66
N ASP A 173 1.26 -11.88 -13.12
CA ASP A 173 1.79 -13.15 -13.61
C ASP A 173 1.88 -14.16 -12.46
N ARG A 174 0.94 -15.11 -12.43
CA ARG A 174 0.86 -16.17 -11.41
C ARG A 174 1.88 -17.29 -11.63
N SER A 175 2.57 -17.32 -12.77
CA SER A 175 3.62 -18.31 -13.04
C SER A 175 4.93 -17.98 -12.31
N ARG A 176 5.15 -16.69 -12.02
CA ARG A 176 6.31 -16.22 -11.27
C ARG A 176 6.12 -16.45 -9.78
N LYS A 177 6.79 -17.47 -9.23
CA LYS A 177 6.83 -17.71 -7.79
C LYS A 177 7.69 -16.66 -7.12
N LYS A 178 7.10 -15.83 -6.26
CA LYS A 178 7.84 -14.92 -5.37
C LYS A 178 8.09 -15.61 -4.03
N LEU A 179 9.23 -15.30 -3.43
CA LEU A 179 9.58 -15.80 -2.11
C LEU A 179 8.63 -15.26 -1.04
N VAL A 180 8.22 -13.99 -1.18
CA VAL A 180 7.30 -13.35 -0.23
C VAL A 180 5.87 -13.89 -0.27
N ASP A 181 5.52 -14.66 -1.30
CA ASP A 181 4.23 -15.34 -1.39
C ASP A 181 4.25 -16.70 -0.66
N LEU A 182 5.42 -17.18 -0.20
CA LEU A 182 5.54 -18.42 0.57
C LEU A 182 5.07 -18.25 2.01
N SER A 183 4.60 -19.33 2.62
CA SER A 183 4.46 -19.36 4.08
C SER A 183 5.84 -19.25 4.74
N LEU A 184 5.89 -18.79 5.99
CA LEU A 184 7.14 -18.73 6.75
C LEU A 184 7.84 -20.09 6.81
N SER A 185 7.09 -21.18 6.98
CA SER A 185 7.62 -22.55 6.95
C SER A 185 8.20 -22.92 5.58
N ALA A 186 7.51 -22.60 4.48
CA ALA A 186 8.00 -22.89 3.14
C ALA A 186 9.23 -22.06 2.78
N PHE A 187 9.26 -20.76 3.13
CA PHE A 187 10.44 -19.91 2.96
C PHE A 187 11.66 -20.46 3.72
N THR A 188 11.44 -20.95 4.95
CA THR A 188 12.50 -21.53 5.78
C THR A 188 13.04 -22.84 5.18
N TRP A 189 12.15 -23.75 4.75
CA TRP A 189 12.55 -24.99 4.09
C TRP A 189 13.27 -24.75 2.77
N GLU A 190 12.79 -23.80 1.96
CA GLU A 190 13.44 -23.39 0.71
C GLU A 190 14.85 -22.81 0.98
N THR A 191 15.01 -21.97 2.00
CA THR A 191 16.31 -21.41 2.42
C THR A 191 17.31 -22.50 2.83
N SER A 192 16.83 -23.58 3.46
CA SER A 192 17.67 -24.71 3.88
C SER A 192 17.89 -25.77 2.79
N SER A 193 17.38 -25.56 1.58
CA SER A 193 17.46 -26.52 0.49
C SER A 193 18.82 -26.47 -0.23
N GLU A 194 19.01 -27.34 -1.22
CA GLU A 194 20.18 -27.30 -2.13
C GLU A 194 20.07 -26.18 -3.18
N SER A 195 18.99 -25.38 -3.16
CA SER A 195 18.83 -24.23 -4.03
C SER A 195 19.80 -23.10 -3.63
N PRO A 196 20.48 -22.44 -4.59
CA PRO A 196 21.37 -21.32 -4.29
C PRO A 196 20.63 -20.04 -3.87
N ALA A 197 19.30 -19.98 -4.02
CA ALA A 197 18.45 -18.88 -3.57
C ALA A 197 17.11 -19.43 -3.04
N PRO A 198 16.52 -18.85 -1.97
CA PRO A 198 16.92 -17.65 -1.26
C PRO A 198 18.18 -17.84 -0.41
N GLY A 199 19.05 -16.84 -0.43
CA GLY A 199 20.31 -16.82 0.34
C GLY A 199 20.29 -15.84 1.51
N GLY A 200 21.48 -15.57 2.06
CA GLY A 200 21.64 -14.66 3.20
C GLY A 200 21.16 -13.23 2.95
N GLY A 201 21.22 -12.73 1.70
CA GLY A 201 20.69 -11.41 1.33
C GLY A 201 19.17 -11.34 1.47
N SER A 202 18.47 -12.32 0.90
CA SER A 202 17.01 -12.48 0.99
C SER A 202 16.54 -12.62 2.44
N VAL A 203 17.23 -13.44 3.25
CA VAL A 203 16.94 -13.56 4.70
C VAL A 203 17.21 -12.25 5.44
N SER A 204 18.28 -11.52 5.08
CA SER A 204 18.57 -10.21 5.67
C SER A 204 17.44 -9.22 5.42
N ALA A 205 16.96 -9.12 4.17
CA ALA A 205 15.81 -8.28 3.83
C ALA A 205 14.54 -8.68 4.60
N ALA A 206 14.29 -9.98 4.76
CA ALA A 206 13.16 -10.50 5.54
C ALA A 206 13.25 -10.12 7.02
N MET A 207 14.44 -10.17 7.64
CA MET A 207 14.65 -9.69 9.02
C MET A 207 14.33 -8.19 9.14
N GLY A 208 14.75 -7.38 8.17
CA GLY A 208 14.44 -5.95 8.13
C GLY A 208 12.92 -5.71 8.01
N ALA A 209 12.24 -6.47 7.15
CA ALA A 209 10.79 -6.39 7.01
C ALA A 209 10.05 -6.76 8.32
N LEU A 210 10.52 -7.78 9.04
CA LEU A 210 9.99 -8.14 10.35
C LEU A 210 10.24 -7.05 11.39
N GLY A 211 11.41 -6.42 11.38
CA GLY A 211 11.71 -5.28 12.25
C GLY A 211 10.79 -4.08 11.98
N ALA A 212 10.54 -3.76 10.71
CA ALA A 212 9.57 -2.73 10.33
C ALA A 212 8.13 -3.10 10.73
N ALA A 213 7.77 -4.39 10.60
CA ALA A 213 6.47 -4.89 11.02
C ALA A 213 6.25 -4.75 12.54
N LEU A 214 7.28 -5.01 13.35
CA LEU A 214 7.22 -4.79 14.80
C LEU A 214 7.01 -3.32 15.15
N GLY A 215 7.79 -2.41 14.56
CA GLY A 215 7.56 -0.96 14.75
C GLY A 215 6.16 -0.51 14.32
N THR A 216 5.67 -1.03 13.19
CA THR A 216 4.32 -0.77 12.68
C THR A 216 3.25 -1.32 13.62
N MET A 217 3.46 -2.51 14.19
CA MET A 217 2.58 -3.11 15.19
C MET A 217 2.50 -2.24 16.44
N VAL A 218 3.63 -1.78 16.99
CA VAL A 218 3.62 -0.89 18.16
C VAL A 218 2.85 0.40 17.84
N ALA A 219 3.06 1.00 16.66
CA ALA A 219 2.31 2.17 16.22
C ALA A 219 0.80 1.91 16.15
N ASN A 220 0.38 0.80 15.54
CA ASN A 220 -1.03 0.41 15.48
C ASN A 220 -1.65 0.19 16.87
N LEU A 221 -0.96 -0.52 17.76
CA LEU A 221 -1.42 -0.71 19.15
C LEU A 221 -1.53 0.61 19.90
N SER A 222 -0.60 1.54 19.66
CA SER A 222 -0.59 2.87 20.27
C SER A 222 -1.77 3.72 19.78
N SER A 223 -2.07 3.70 18.47
CA SER A 223 -3.20 4.42 17.88
C SER A 223 -4.57 3.98 18.40
N HIS A 224 -4.64 2.78 18.98
CA HIS A 224 -5.86 2.17 19.51
C HIS A 224 -5.82 1.98 21.03
N LYS A 225 -4.85 2.59 21.71
CA LYS A 225 -4.75 2.52 23.16
C LYS A 225 -5.82 3.40 23.79
N ARG A 226 -6.67 2.79 24.62
CA ARG A 226 -7.71 3.50 25.39
C ARG A 226 -7.09 4.64 26.21
N GLY A 227 -7.67 5.83 26.10
CA GLY A 227 -7.20 7.04 26.78
C GLY A 227 -6.22 7.87 25.96
N TRP A 228 -5.80 7.39 24.78
CA TRP A 228 -5.00 8.13 23.80
C TRP A 228 -5.80 8.42 22.52
N ASP A 229 -7.13 8.45 22.64
CA ASP A 229 -8.07 8.64 21.53
C ASP A 229 -7.85 9.97 20.79
N ASP A 230 -7.30 11.00 21.45
CA ASP A 230 -6.91 12.28 20.85
C ASP A 230 -5.58 12.23 20.10
N ARG A 231 -4.74 11.22 20.39
CA ARG A 231 -3.43 10.98 19.76
C ARG A 231 -3.45 9.90 18.69
N TRP A 232 -4.62 9.34 18.35
CA TRP A 232 -4.73 8.24 17.38
C TRP A 232 -4.00 8.53 16.07
N ASN A 233 -4.12 9.77 15.56
CA ASN A 233 -3.60 10.17 14.25
C ASN A 233 -2.07 10.28 14.24
N GLU A 234 -1.47 10.65 15.38
CA GLU A 234 -0.01 10.69 15.57
C GLU A 234 0.60 9.31 15.31
N PHE A 235 0.07 8.29 15.97
CA PHE A 235 0.54 6.91 15.84
C PHE A 235 0.09 6.25 14.54
N ALA A 236 -1.10 6.57 14.02
CA ALA A 236 -1.55 6.11 12.71
C ALA A 236 -0.60 6.56 11.60
N SER A 237 -0.13 7.81 11.65
CA SER A 237 0.85 8.34 10.69
C SER A 237 2.17 7.56 10.73
N TRP A 238 2.61 7.12 11.90
CA TRP A 238 3.78 6.25 12.05
C TRP A 238 3.56 4.85 11.51
N ALA A 239 2.40 4.25 11.78
CA ALA A 239 2.05 2.94 11.25
C ALA A 239 1.99 2.94 9.71
N GLU A 240 1.47 4.01 9.10
CA GLU A 240 1.44 4.17 7.64
C GLU A 240 2.84 4.34 7.02
N LYS A 241 3.74 5.08 7.68
CA LYS A 241 5.15 5.11 7.26
C LYS A 241 5.78 3.72 7.38
N GLY A 242 5.51 3.03 8.50
CA GLY A 242 6.07 1.72 8.79
C GLY A 242 5.66 0.64 7.80
N VAL A 243 4.38 0.61 7.38
CA VAL A 243 3.92 -0.38 6.41
C VAL A 243 4.56 -0.18 5.03
N GLU A 244 4.87 1.06 4.64
CA GLU A 244 5.57 1.34 3.38
C GLU A 244 7.05 0.93 3.45
N MET A 245 7.73 1.14 4.60
CA MET A 245 9.07 0.59 4.84
C MET A 245 9.07 -0.94 4.79
N GLN A 246 8.08 -1.57 5.43
CA GLN A 246 7.89 -3.02 5.42
C GLN A 246 7.69 -3.56 4.00
N LYS A 247 6.82 -2.93 3.19
CA LYS A 247 6.58 -3.33 1.80
C LYS A 247 7.85 -3.22 0.95
N ARG A 248 8.64 -2.16 1.13
CA ARG A 248 9.91 -2.01 0.40
C ARG A 248 10.91 -3.10 0.76
N LEU A 249 11.03 -3.43 2.05
CA LEU A 249 11.93 -4.51 2.51
C LEU A 249 11.47 -5.89 2.06
N LEU A 250 10.15 -6.15 2.01
CA LEU A 250 9.61 -7.36 1.40
C LEU A 250 9.95 -7.46 -0.08
N ALA A 251 9.77 -6.38 -0.85
CA ALA A 251 10.15 -6.38 -2.28
C ALA A 251 11.64 -6.70 -2.48
N LEU A 252 12.50 -6.24 -1.57
CA LEU A 252 13.94 -6.51 -1.61
C LEU A 252 14.31 -7.98 -1.36
N VAL A 253 13.44 -8.78 -0.74
CA VAL A 253 13.63 -10.24 -0.62
C VAL A 253 13.65 -10.89 -2.00
N ASP A 254 12.70 -10.53 -2.86
CA ASP A 254 12.66 -11.04 -4.23
C ASP A 254 13.75 -10.41 -5.10
N GLU A 255 14.00 -9.10 -4.98
CA GLU A 255 15.03 -8.39 -5.76
C GLU A 255 16.44 -8.98 -5.54
N ASP A 256 16.77 -9.45 -4.32
CA ASP A 256 18.03 -10.13 -4.03
C ASP A 256 18.20 -11.42 -4.84
N THR A 257 17.15 -12.26 -4.85
CA THR A 257 17.15 -13.50 -5.63
C THR A 257 17.16 -13.23 -7.13
N GLU A 258 16.47 -12.18 -7.59
CA GLU A 258 16.49 -11.76 -8.98
C GLU A 258 17.87 -11.26 -9.42
N ALA A 259 18.57 -10.52 -8.57
CA ALA A 259 19.93 -10.06 -8.84
C ALA A 259 20.92 -11.23 -8.93
N TYR A 260 20.82 -12.21 -8.04
CA TYR A 260 21.62 -13.44 -8.11
C TYR A 260 21.35 -14.22 -9.40
N ASN A 261 20.08 -14.42 -9.77
CA ASN A 261 19.70 -15.08 -11.02
C ASN A 261 20.22 -14.32 -12.25
N GLY A 262 20.30 -12.99 -12.17
CA GLY A 262 20.94 -12.15 -13.18
C GLY A 262 22.42 -12.50 -13.41
N ILE A 263 23.17 -12.73 -12.33
CA ILE A 263 24.57 -13.18 -12.40
C ILE A 263 24.66 -14.55 -13.07
N VAL A 264 23.85 -15.53 -12.63
CA VAL A 264 23.84 -16.89 -13.20
C VAL A 264 23.55 -16.84 -14.71
N LYS A 265 22.56 -16.04 -15.11
CA LYS A 265 22.19 -15.85 -16.52
C LYS A 265 23.33 -15.24 -17.33
N ALA A 266 24.02 -14.22 -16.78
CA ALA A 266 25.15 -13.59 -17.45
C ALA A 266 26.31 -14.58 -17.65
N PHE A 267 26.62 -15.41 -16.65
CA PHE A 267 27.65 -16.44 -16.79
C PHE A 267 27.33 -17.51 -17.82
N GLY A 268 26.05 -17.79 -18.04
CA GLY A 268 25.53 -18.73 -19.04
C GLY A 268 25.52 -18.22 -20.49
N MET A 269 25.86 -16.95 -20.73
CA MET A 269 25.93 -16.40 -22.09
C MET A 269 27.00 -17.10 -22.96
N PRO A 270 26.84 -17.10 -24.30
CA PRO A 270 27.83 -17.64 -25.23
C PRO A 270 29.21 -17.00 -25.06
N LYS A 271 30.26 -17.72 -25.47
CA LYS A 271 31.67 -17.32 -25.29
C LYS A 271 32.62 -17.85 -26.37
N LYS A 272 32.11 -18.13 -27.57
CA LYS A 272 32.87 -18.74 -28.67
C LYS A 272 33.61 -17.69 -29.50
N SER A 273 32.98 -16.55 -29.79
CA SER A 273 33.63 -15.42 -30.49
C SER A 273 34.17 -14.38 -29.51
N GLU A 274 35.09 -13.52 -29.97
CA GLU A 274 35.58 -12.39 -29.17
C GLU A 274 34.47 -11.38 -28.84
N GLU A 275 33.52 -11.17 -29.76
CA GLU A 275 32.34 -10.35 -29.53
C GLU A 275 31.43 -10.94 -28.45
N GLU A 276 31.19 -12.26 -28.49
CA GLU A 276 30.42 -12.96 -27.47
C GLU A 276 31.10 -12.88 -26.09
N LYS A 277 32.43 -13.05 -26.04
CA LYS A 277 33.20 -12.91 -24.79
C LYS A 277 33.09 -11.50 -24.22
N ALA A 278 33.26 -10.46 -25.06
CA ALA A 278 33.14 -9.07 -24.62
C ALA A 278 31.73 -8.75 -24.11
N ALA A 279 30.69 -9.20 -24.82
CA ALA A 279 29.29 -9.01 -24.40
C ALA A 279 28.98 -9.74 -23.08
N ARG A 280 29.47 -10.98 -22.93
CA ARG A 280 29.35 -11.76 -21.70
C ARG A 280 30.06 -11.08 -20.53
N ASP A 281 31.29 -10.61 -20.71
CA ASP A 281 32.05 -9.95 -19.66
C ASP A 281 31.39 -8.64 -19.21
N ALA A 282 30.85 -7.86 -20.14
CA ALA A 282 30.08 -6.66 -19.83
C ALA A 282 28.78 -6.99 -19.06
N ALA A 283 28.08 -8.05 -19.47
CA ALA A 283 26.87 -8.50 -18.79
C ALA A 283 27.15 -9.02 -17.36
N VAL A 284 28.24 -9.76 -17.17
CA VAL A 284 28.68 -10.23 -15.84
C VAL A 284 29.04 -9.04 -14.95
N GLU A 285 29.82 -8.07 -15.44
CA GLU A 285 30.17 -6.88 -14.65
C GLU A 285 28.92 -6.09 -14.23
N ALA A 286 27.99 -5.87 -15.16
CA ALA A 286 26.74 -5.17 -14.87
C ALA A 286 25.85 -5.94 -13.86
N ALA A 287 25.75 -7.26 -13.98
CA ALA A 287 25.00 -8.10 -13.06
C ALA A 287 25.63 -8.13 -11.66
N THR A 288 26.97 -8.22 -11.57
CA THR A 288 27.69 -8.15 -10.30
C THR A 288 27.53 -6.78 -9.63
N LEU A 289 27.54 -5.69 -10.40
CA LEU A 289 27.26 -4.35 -9.87
C LEU A 289 25.85 -4.27 -9.31
N HIS A 290 24.85 -4.76 -10.05
CA HIS A 290 23.48 -4.78 -9.57
C HIS A 290 23.33 -5.60 -8.29
N ALA A 291 23.90 -6.81 -8.23
CA ALA A 291 23.90 -7.66 -7.05
C ALA A 291 24.70 -7.06 -5.87
N SER A 292 25.63 -6.14 -6.11
CA SER A 292 26.30 -5.38 -5.05
C SER A 292 25.43 -4.23 -4.53
N VAL A 293 24.62 -3.62 -5.40
CA VAL A 293 23.74 -2.49 -5.09
C VAL A 293 22.49 -2.92 -4.33
N VAL A 294 21.93 -4.10 -4.61
CA VAL A 294 20.73 -4.61 -3.90
C VAL A 294 20.92 -4.72 -2.38
N PRO A 295 21.95 -5.40 -1.84
CA PRO A 295 22.15 -5.46 -0.40
C PRO A 295 22.48 -4.09 0.22
N LEU A 296 23.17 -3.19 -0.50
CA LEU A 296 23.34 -1.81 -0.03
C LEU A 296 21.99 -1.07 0.05
N THR A 297 21.08 -1.33 -0.89
CA THR A 297 19.71 -0.81 -0.86
C THR A 297 18.94 -1.37 0.32
N VAL A 298 19.10 -2.67 0.65
CA VAL A 298 18.56 -3.27 1.88
C VAL A 298 19.04 -2.51 3.11
N MET A 299 20.35 -2.21 3.21
CA MET A 299 20.89 -1.45 4.34
C MET A 299 20.27 -0.04 4.45
N LYS A 300 20.15 0.67 3.33
CA LYS A 300 19.58 2.03 3.29
C LYS A 300 18.11 2.05 3.71
N GLU A 301 17.32 1.11 3.21
CA GLU A 301 15.89 1.02 3.55
C GLU A 301 15.68 0.54 4.98
N ALA A 302 16.46 -0.45 5.44
CA ALA A 302 16.42 -0.94 6.82
C ALA A 302 16.83 0.14 7.82
N PHE A 303 17.83 0.98 7.50
CA PHE A 303 18.28 2.05 8.40
C PHE A 303 17.18 3.07 8.72
N LYS A 304 16.29 3.38 7.76
CA LYS A 304 15.14 4.26 7.97
C LYS A 304 14.18 3.74 9.05
N VAL A 305 14.12 2.42 9.25
CA VAL A 305 13.24 1.78 10.23
C VAL A 305 13.60 2.15 11.67
N PHE A 306 14.87 2.51 11.95
CA PHE A 306 15.26 2.96 13.29
C PHE A 306 14.52 4.23 13.73
N GLU A 307 14.14 5.11 12.80
CA GLU A 307 13.35 6.31 13.13
C GLU A 307 11.99 5.91 13.73
N LEU A 308 11.28 4.98 13.06
CA LEU A 308 10.02 4.42 13.54
C LEU A 308 10.19 3.71 14.88
N LEU A 309 11.18 2.81 14.99
CA LEU A 309 11.38 2.01 16.20
C LEU A 309 11.73 2.87 17.41
N ARG A 310 12.64 3.85 17.24
CA ARG A 310 13.01 4.77 18.32
C ARG A 310 11.80 5.55 18.82
N GLU A 311 10.99 6.07 17.89
CA GLU A 311 9.78 6.81 18.24
C GLU A 311 8.76 5.93 18.97
N MET A 312 8.54 4.70 18.48
CA MET A 312 7.57 3.78 19.07
C MET A 312 8.02 3.23 20.43
N ILE A 313 9.33 3.11 20.67
CA ILE A 313 9.89 2.75 21.98
C ILE A 313 9.73 3.91 22.97
N ALA A 314 10.01 5.14 22.54
CA ALA A 314 9.98 6.29 23.43
C ALA A 314 8.55 6.74 23.78
N ASN A 315 7.67 6.78 22.77
CA ASN A 315 6.38 7.45 22.87
C ASN A 315 5.17 6.54 22.57
N GLY A 316 5.41 5.33 22.07
CA GLY A 316 4.37 4.33 21.79
C GLY A 316 3.85 3.64 23.04
N ASN A 317 3.06 2.58 22.84
CA ASN A 317 2.45 1.81 23.91
C ASN A 317 3.54 1.18 24.82
N PRO A 318 3.62 1.55 26.11
CA PRO A 318 4.66 1.05 27.01
C PRO A 318 4.67 -0.48 27.16
N ASN A 319 3.50 -1.11 27.01
CA ASN A 319 3.37 -2.57 27.07
C ASN A 319 4.00 -3.30 25.88
N SER A 320 4.47 -2.57 24.86
CA SER A 320 5.07 -3.11 23.64
C SER A 320 6.52 -2.64 23.44
N VAL A 321 7.17 -2.15 24.51
CA VAL A 321 8.57 -1.72 24.46
C VAL A 321 9.51 -2.85 24.02
N THR A 322 9.22 -4.09 24.45
CA THR A 322 9.96 -5.29 24.06
C THR A 322 9.81 -5.61 22.58
N ASP A 323 8.63 -5.38 21.99
CA ASP A 323 8.38 -5.58 20.57
C ASP A 323 9.23 -4.61 19.74
N GLY A 324 9.29 -3.35 20.16
CA GLY A 324 10.17 -2.34 19.57
C GLY A 324 11.65 -2.72 19.67
N ALA A 325 12.10 -3.19 20.84
CA ALA A 325 13.49 -3.61 21.04
C ALA A 325 13.88 -4.81 20.15
N VAL A 326 13.01 -5.83 20.04
CA VAL A 326 13.22 -6.93 19.08
C VAL A 326 13.27 -6.41 17.65
N GLY A 327 12.47 -5.40 17.32
CA GLY A 327 12.55 -4.71 16.03
C GLY A 327 13.92 -4.09 15.76
N VAL A 328 14.52 -3.42 16.74
CA VAL A 328 15.87 -2.83 16.66
C VAL A 328 16.91 -3.92 16.39
N LEU A 329 16.84 -5.03 17.11
CA LEU A 329 17.76 -6.17 16.93
C LEU A 329 17.59 -6.82 15.54
N ALA A 330 16.36 -6.99 15.06
CA ALA A 330 16.08 -7.54 13.73
C ALA A 330 16.62 -6.63 12.61
N VAL A 331 16.42 -5.32 12.71
CA VAL A 331 16.97 -4.33 11.76
C VAL A 331 18.50 -4.31 11.82
N ARG A 332 19.09 -4.41 13.01
CA ARG A 332 20.55 -4.52 13.16
C ARG A 332 21.09 -5.75 12.44
N ALA A 333 20.48 -6.91 12.65
CA ALA A 333 20.87 -8.17 12.02
C ALA A 333 20.71 -8.10 10.49
N CYS A 334 19.62 -7.50 10.01
CA CYS A 334 19.41 -7.18 8.59
C CYS A 334 20.57 -6.38 8.00
N ILE A 335 20.94 -5.25 8.61
CA ILE A 335 22.00 -4.37 8.11
C ILE A 335 23.35 -5.08 8.14
N ARG A 336 23.67 -5.83 9.20
CA ARG A 336 24.90 -6.63 9.30
C ARG A 336 24.98 -7.72 8.23
N GLY A 337 23.89 -8.46 8.03
CA GLY A 337 23.81 -9.50 7.01
C GLY A 337 23.95 -8.92 5.61
N ALA A 338 23.25 -7.83 5.32
CA ALA A 338 23.35 -7.12 4.04
C ALA A 338 24.75 -6.53 3.81
N PHE A 339 25.42 -5.98 4.84
CA PHE A 339 26.81 -5.53 4.75
C PHE A 339 27.76 -6.64 4.30
N LEU A 340 27.62 -7.84 4.86
CA LEU A 340 28.42 -9.00 4.43
C LEU A 340 28.15 -9.37 2.97
N ASN A 341 26.89 -9.27 2.51
CA ASN A 341 26.51 -9.49 1.11
C ASN A 341 27.10 -8.42 0.15
N VAL A 342 27.15 -7.14 0.56
CA VAL A 342 27.89 -6.11 -0.18
C VAL A 342 29.35 -6.52 -0.32
N ARG A 343 30.00 -6.89 0.81
CA ARG A 343 31.44 -7.19 0.83
C ARG A 343 31.84 -8.41 0.00
N ILE A 344 30.99 -9.43 -0.11
CA ILE A 344 31.30 -10.59 -0.96
C ILE A 344 31.13 -10.25 -2.43
N ASN A 345 30.07 -9.53 -2.80
CA ASN A 345 29.78 -9.21 -4.21
C ASN A 345 30.80 -8.21 -4.81
N VAL A 346 31.21 -7.20 -4.05
CA VAL A 346 32.21 -6.21 -4.53
C VAL A 346 33.61 -6.78 -4.75
N LYS A 347 33.94 -7.96 -4.21
CA LYS A 347 35.21 -8.65 -4.51
C LYS A 347 35.33 -9.00 -5.98
N GLU A 348 34.21 -9.39 -6.58
CA GLU A 348 34.09 -9.83 -7.97
C GLU A 348 33.96 -8.66 -8.97
N LEU A 349 33.77 -7.42 -8.49
CA LEU A 349 33.73 -6.23 -9.36
C LEU A 349 35.11 -5.85 -9.90
N LYS A 350 35.19 -5.56 -11.21
CA LYS A 350 36.41 -5.04 -11.84
C LYS A 350 36.61 -3.56 -11.53
N ASP A 351 35.53 -2.77 -11.48
CA ASP A 351 35.61 -1.35 -11.08
C ASP A 351 35.92 -1.21 -9.59
N ARG A 352 37.22 -1.06 -9.28
CA ARG A 352 37.72 -0.95 -7.90
C ARG A 352 37.37 0.37 -7.23
N ALA A 353 37.19 1.44 -7.99
CA ALA A 353 36.76 2.72 -7.43
C ALA A 353 35.30 2.60 -6.96
N LYS A 354 34.43 2.02 -7.80
CA LYS A 354 33.04 1.79 -7.43
C LYS A 354 32.90 0.79 -6.28
N ALA A 355 33.69 -0.29 -6.29
CA ALA A 355 33.72 -1.25 -5.19
C ALA A 355 34.08 -0.59 -3.84
N ALA A 356 35.09 0.29 -3.82
CA ALA A 356 35.48 1.03 -2.62
C ALA A 356 34.40 2.00 -2.14
N GLU A 357 33.73 2.70 -3.06
CA GLU A 357 32.59 3.59 -2.76
C GLU A 357 31.46 2.82 -2.06
N LEU A 358 31.02 1.71 -2.64
CA LEU A 358 29.94 0.88 -2.09
C LEU A 358 30.28 0.33 -0.70
N VAL A 359 31.52 -0.11 -0.49
CA VAL A 359 31.98 -0.62 0.82
C VAL A 359 32.05 0.50 1.85
N SER A 360 32.50 1.69 1.49
CA SER A 360 32.56 2.84 2.40
C SER A 360 31.16 3.21 2.88
N GLU A 361 30.21 3.37 1.94
CA GLU A 361 28.82 3.71 2.27
C GLU A 361 28.17 2.62 3.13
N ALA A 362 28.35 1.35 2.78
CA ALA A 362 27.84 0.23 3.57
C ALA A 362 28.44 0.23 4.99
N SER A 363 29.74 0.50 5.14
CA SER A 363 30.40 0.56 6.44
C SER A 363 29.90 1.71 7.31
N GLU A 364 29.56 2.85 6.71
CA GLU A 364 28.98 3.99 7.42
C GLU A 364 27.59 3.65 7.97
N ILE A 365 26.74 3.03 7.16
CA ILE A 365 25.41 2.59 7.59
C ILE A 365 25.51 1.53 8.70
N ASP A 366 26.42 0.56 8.59
CA ASP A 366 26.60 -0.47 9.62
C ASP A 366 27.04 0.11 10.96
N ARG A 367 27.96 1.09 10.95
CA ARG A 367 28.38 1.81 12.16
C ARG A 367 27.26 2.64 12.76
N ALA A 368 26.52 3.37 11.92
CA ALA A 368 25.37 4.15 12.39
C ALA A 368 24.30 3.25 13.01
N ALA A 369 24.03 2.08 12.42
CA ALA A 369 23.10 1.09 12.95
C ALA A 369 23.55 0.53 14.31
N ALA A 370 24.85 0.29 14.50
CA ALA A 370 25.40 -0.12 15.79
C ALA A 370 25.17 0.96 16.87
N SER A 371 25.41 2.22 16.53
CA SER A 371 25.15 3.34 17.45
C SER A 371 23.68 3.45 17.83
N MET A 372 22.75 3.18 16.90
CA MET A 372 21.31 3.18 17.20
C MET A 372 20.93 2.05 18.17
N GLU A 373 21.50 0.86 17.99
CA GLU A 373 21.29 -0.27 18.90
C GLU A 373 21.83 0.03 20.31
N GLU A 374 23.07 0.54 20.40
CA GLU A 374 23.73 0.92 21.66
C GLU A 374 23.00 2.05 22.39
N GLU A 375 22.32 2.94 21.67
CA GLU A 375 21.50 3.98 22.28
C GLU A 375 20.21 3.40 22.90
N VAL A 376 19.54 2.50 22.18
CA VAL A 376 18.16 2.09 22.48
C VAL A 376 18.10 0.89 23.41
N ILE A 377 18.85 -0.17 23.14
CA ILE A 377 18.73 -1.45 23.85
C ILE A 377 19.06 -1.31 25.34
N PRO A 378 20.16 -0.65 25.76
CA PRO A 378 20.44 -0.47 27.18
C PRO A 378 19.36 0.31 27.93
N ARG A 379 18.73 1.30 27.28
CA ARG A 379 17.62 2.06 27.89
C ARG A 379 16.41 1.15 28.15
N VAL A 380 16.06 0.31 27.18
CA VAL A 380 14.95 -0.65 27.34
C VAL A 380 15.26 -1.68 28.42
N ILE A 381 16.48 -2.23 28.47
CA ILE A 381 16.88 -3.16 29.54
C ILE A 381 16.73 -2.50 30.92
N LYS A 382 17.17 -1.24 31.04
CA LYS A 382 17.02 -0.48 32.29
C LYS A 382 15.57 -0.25 32.69
N GLU A 383 14.68 0.00 31.74
CA GLU A 383 13.24 0.14 32.00
C GLU A 383 12.58 -1.17 32.44
N LEU A 384 13.11 -2.31 31.97
CA LEU A 384 12.63 -3.65 32.31
C LEU A 384 13.27 -4.22 33.59
N ALA A 385 14.19 -3.48 34.22
CA ALA A 385 14.90 -3.93 35.41
C ALA A 385 13.93 -4.29 36.54
N ILE A 386 14.17 -5.43 37.19
CA ILE A 386 13.39 -5.83 38.36
C ILE A 386 13.84 -5.00 39.57
N GLU A 387 12.92 -4.64 40.46
CA GLU A 387 13.27 -3.93 41.71
C GLU A 387 14.40 -4.65 42.45
N GLY A 388 15.53 -3.95 42.67
CA GLY A 388 16.71 -4.47 43.34
C GLY A 388 17.80 -5.05 42.43
N GLU A 389 17.59 -5.07 41.12
CA GLU A 389 18.59 -5.48 40.13
C GLU A 389 19.62 -4.35 39.90
N ILE A 390 20.91 -4.66 40.08
CA ILE A 390 22.01 -3.75 39.73
C ILE A 390 22.43 -4.09 38.30
N LEU A 391 22.06 -3.23 37.35
CA LEU A 391 22.56 -3.30 35.98
C LEU A 391 23.89 -2.53 35.91
N GLU A 392 24.99 -3.25 35.68
CA GLU A 392 26.33 -2.67 35.46
C GLU A 392 26.48 -2.07 34.06
#